data_AF-A0A939VG76-F1
#
_entry.id   AF-A0A939VG76-F1
#
_cell.length_a   1.000
_cell.length_b   1.000
_cell.length_c   1.000
_cell.angle_alpha   90.00
_cell.angle_beta   90.00
_cell.angle_gamma   90.00
#
_symmetry.space_group_name_H-M   'P 1'
#
loop_
_entity.id
_entity.type
_entity.pdbx_description
1 polymer ?
#
loop_
_entity_poly.entity_id
_entity_poly.type
_entity_poly.pdbx_seq_one_letter_code
_entity_poly.pdbx_strand_id
1 'polypeptide(L)'
;MANTASADKAARQGERRRLHNKYYAKTTRNAIRDIRNTKDKATAEANAPAVYAKIDKLAKIGVIHKNKAANLKSGIQVYINKLEK
;
A
#
# COMPACT_ATOMS: atom_id res chain seq x y z
N MET A 1 28.46 -11.37 -9.08
CA MET A 1 28.38 -12.30 -7.93
C MET A 1 28.77 -11.52 -6.69
N ALA A 2 28.27 -11.91 -5.51
CA ALA A 2 28.76 -11.31 -4.29
C ALA A 2 30.11 -11.98 -3.98
N ASN A 3 31.18 -11.20 -3.99
CA ASN A 3 32.55 -11.73 -3.95
C ASN A 3 33.05 -11.95 -2.51
N THR A 4 32.21 -11.64 -1.51
CA THR A 4 32.53 -11.79 -0.08
C THR A 4 31.34 -12.40 0.66
N ALA A 5 31.62 -13.15 1.73
CA ALA A 5 30.57 -13.82 2.52
C ALA A 5 29.54 -12.83 3.13
N SER A 6 29.97 -11.61 3.46
CA SER A 6 29.09 -10.54 3.95
C SER A 6 28.16 -10.02 2.85
N ALA A 7 28.66 -9.88 1.62
CA ALA A 7 27.85 -9.49 0.47
C ALA A 7 26.80 -10.56 0.11
N ASP A 8 27.16 -11.85 0.16
CA ASP A 8 26.22 -12.96 -0.07
C ASP A 8 25.10 -12.99 0.98
N LYS A 9 25.43 -12.68 2.24
CA LYS A 9 24.44 -12.55 3.32
C LYS A 9 23.52 -11.36 3.07
N ALA A 10 24.05 -10.21 2.67
CA ALA A 10 23.27 -9.02 2.35
C ALA A 10 22.31 -9.27 1.16
N ALA A 11 22.76 -9.97 0.12
CA ALA A 11 21.93 -10.35 -1.03
C ALA A 11 20.73 -11.23 -0.60
N ARG A 12 20.98 -12.27 0.22
CA ARG A 12 19.91 -13.12 0.77
C ARG A 12 18.90 -12.35 1.62
N GLN A 13 19.37 -11.41 2.45
CA GLN A 13 18.49 -10.56 3.25
C GLN A 13 17.68 -9.58 2.37
N GLY A 14 18.31 -9.02 1.34
CA GLY A 14 17.69 -8.15 0.36
C GLY A 14 16.52 -8.82 -0.36
N GLU A 15 16.70 -10.04 -0.84
CA GLU A 15 15.64 -10.79 -1.52
C GLU A 15 14.45 -11.10 -0.60
N ARG A 16 14.71 -11.50 0.65
CA ARG A 16 13.64 -11.72 1.65
C ARG A 16 12.84 -10.45 1.91
N ARG A 17 13.51 -9.31 2.12
CA ARG A 17 12.86 -8.00 2.33
C ARG A 17 12.10 -7.55 1.08
N ARG A 18 12.68 -7.75 -0.11
CA ARG A 18 12.06 -7.42 -1.40
C ARG A 18 10.75 -8.17 -1.60
N LEU A 19 10.75 -9.48 -1.36
CA LEU A 19 9.56 -10.31 -1.52
C LEU A 19 8.44 -9.90 -0.55
N HIS A 20 8.78 -9.74 0.74
CA HIS A 20 7.86 -9.27 1.77
C HIS A 20 7.24 -7.92 1.39
N ASN A 21 8.07 -6.93 1.07
CA ASN A 21 7.61 -5.57 0.75
C ASN A 21 6.77 -5.55 -0.53
N LYS A 22 7.15 -6.35 -1.55
CA LYS A 22 6.41 -6.48 -2.80
C LYS A 22 5.01 -7.02 -2.56
N TYR A 23 4.85 -8.05 -1.73
CA TYR A 23 3.56 -8.63 -1.40
C TYR A 23 2.62 -7.59 -0.78
N TYR A 24 3.01 -6.99 0.36
CA TYR A 24 2.16 -5.99 1.03
C TYR A 24 1.86 -4.78 0.14
N ALA A 25 2.87 -4.27 -0.59
CA ALA A 25 2.67 -3.12 -1.46
C ALA A 25 1.73 -3.42 -2.63
N LYS A 26 1.73 -4.65 -3.18
CA LYS A 26 0.83 -5.04 -4.27
C LYS A 26 -0.60 -5.21 -3.77
N THR A 27 -0.77 -5.87 -2.62
CA THR A 27 -2.09 -6.08 -2.00
C THR A 27 -2.80 -4.76 -1.69
N THR A 28 -2.10 -3.79 -1.09
CA THR A 28 -2.68 -2.47 -0.82
C THR A 28 -2.96 -1.69 -2.12
N ARG A 29 -2.09 -1.77 -3.13
CA ARG A 29 -2.34 -1.12 -4.43
C ARG A 29 -3.56 -1.69 -5.16
N ASN A 30 -3.78 -2.99 -5.09
CA ASN A 30 -4.98 -3.61 -5.65
C ASN A 30 -6.23 -3.11 -4.92
N ALA A 31 -6.24 -3.12 -3.58
CA ALA A 31 -7.37 -2.62 -2.80
C ALA A 31 -7.69 -1.14 -3.08
N ILE A 32 -6.68 -0.29 -3.29
CA ILE A 32 -6.89 1.11 -3.72
C ILE A 32 -7.49 1.18 -5.13
N ARG A 33 -7.07 0.29 -6.04
CA ARG A 33 -7.63 0.22 -7.39
C ARG A 33 -9.10 -0.18 -7.35
N ASP A 34 -9.46 -1.12 -6.50
CA ASP A 34 -10.84 -1.61 -6.39
C ASP A 34 -11.78 -0.47 -6.01
N ILE A 35 -11.42 0.37 -5.02
CA ILE A 35 -12.18 1.58 -4.66
C ILE A 35 -12.26 2.59 -5.82
N ARG A 36 -11.20 2.73 -6.63
CA ARG A 36 -11.20 3.66 -7.77
C ARG A 36 -12.00 3.16 -8.98
N ASN A 37 -12.32 1.87 -9.00
CA ASN A 37 -13.12 1.26 -10.05
C ASN A 37 -14.61 1.19 -9.68
N THR A 38 -14.95 1.24 -8.39
CA THR A 38 -16.33 1.31 -7.92
C THR A 38 -16.92 2.69 -8.19
N LYS A 39 -18.13 2.73 -8.77
CA LYS A 39 -18.89 3.96 -9.01
C LYS A 39 -19.93 4.27 -7.94
N ASP A 40 -20.26 3.29 -7.11
CA ASP A 40 -21.22 3.45 -6.01
C ASP A 40 -20.51 4.00 -4.77
N LYS A 41 -21.06 5.09 -4.24
CA LYS A 41 -20.51 5.81 -3.10
C LYS A 41 -20.63 5.02 -1.80
N ALA A 42 -21.77 4.36 -1.58
CA ALA A 42 -22.03 3.64 -0.33
C ALA A 42 -21.06 2.47 -0.12
N THR A 43 -20.82 1.69 -1.18
CA THR A 43 -19.85 0.60 -1.14
C THR A 43 -18.41 1.10 -1.02
N ALA A 44 -18.07 2.25 -1.64
CA ALA A 44 -16.73 2.83 -1.50
C ALA A 44 -16.46 3.32 -0.06
N GLU A 45 -17.43 3.97 0.57
CA GLU A 45 -17.34 4.44 1.97
C GLU A 45 -17.21 3.28 2.96
N ALA A 46 -17.98 2.20 2.78
CA ALA A 46 -17.90 1.02 3.64
C ALA A 46 -16.53 0.32 3.57
N ASN A 47 -15.90 0.30 2.39
CA ASN A 47 -14.62 -0.36 2.17
C ASN A 47 -13.40 0.51 2.52
N ALA A 48 -13.56 1.83 2.59
CA ALA A 48 -12.47 2.77 2.83
C ALA A 48 -11.69 2.52 4.15
N PRO A 49 -12.33 2.26 5.31
CA PRO A 49 -11.62 2.00 6.57
C PRO A 49 -10.64 0.81 6.48
N ALA A 50 -11.04 -0.26 5.80
CA ALA A 50 -10.19 -1.44 5.61
C ALA A 50 -8.95 -1.12 4.74
N VAL A 51 -9.12 -0.24 3.74
CA VAL A 51 -8.01 0.21 2.89
C VAL A 51 -7.09 1.18 3.63
N TYR A 52 -7.64 2.07 4.46
CA TYR A 52 -6.84 2.96 5.32
C TYR A 52 -5.96 2.17 6.29
N ALA A 53 -6.49 1.12 6.92
CA ALA A 53 -5.71 0.24 7.78
C ALA A 53 -4.54 -0.43 7.03
N LYS A 54 -4.75 -0.87 5.78
CA LYS A 54 -3.68 -1.44 4.93
C LYS A 54 -2.62 -0.41 4.57
N ILE A 55 -3.00 0.83 4.29
CA ILE A 55 -2.08 1.95 3.99
C ILE A 55 -1.24 2.29 5.22
N ASP A 56 -1.87 2.42 6.39
CA ASP A 56 -1.19 2.77 7.64
C ASP A 56 -0.25 1.64 8.08
N LYS A 57 -0.61 0.37 7.84
CA LYS A 57 0.30 -0.77 8.04
C LYS A 57 1.55 -0.66 7.18
N LEU A 58 1.45 -0.24 5.91
CA LEU A 58 2.61 -0.04 5.02
C LEU A 58 3.56 1.05 5.54
N ALA A 59 3.01 2.11 6.14
CA ALA A 59 3.81 3.16 6.77
C ALA A 59 4.50 2.65 8.04
N LYS A 60 3.78 1.88 8.88
CA LYS A 60 4.32 1.29 10.10
C LYS A 60 5.50 0.34 9.83
N ILE A 61 5.42 -0.47 8.77
CA ILE A 61 6.53 -1.38 8.39
C ILE A 61 7.64 -0.69 7.57
N GLY A 62 7.53 0.62 7.30
CA GLY A 62 8.54 1.39 6.58
C GLY A 62 8.59 1.16 5.06
N VAL A 63 7.55 0.59 4.46
CA VAL A 63 7.48 0.38 3.00
C VAL A 63 7.09 1.68 2.27
N ILE A 64 6.30 2.54 2.90
CA ILE A 64 5.98 3.89 2.40
C ILE A 64 6.22 4.93 3.50
N HIS A 65 6.55 6.16 3.10
CA HIS A 65 6.67 7.28 4.04
C HIS A 65 5.30 7.73 4.58
N LYS A 66 5.26 8.26 5.80
CA LYS A 66 4.03 8.78 6.44
C LYS A 66 3.29 9.81 5.59
N ASN A 67 4.01 10.70 4.91
CA ASN A 67 3.41 11.69 4.02
C ASN A 67 2.75 11.03 2.80
N LYS A 68 3.33 9.95 2.28
CA LYS A 68 2.74 9.20 1.17
C LYS A 68 1.48 8.47 1.61
N ALA A 69 1.47 7.89 2.82
CA ALA A 69 0.27 7.31 3.40
C ALA A 69 -0.85 8.36 3.55
N ALA A 70 -0.54 9.54 4.10
CA ALA A 70 -1.50 10.65 4.22
C ALA A 70 -2.05 11.10 2.86
N ASN A 71 -1.18 11.28 1.86
CA ASN A 71 -1.59 11.66 0.50
C ASN A 71 -2.51 10.62 -0.15
N LEU A 72 -2.24 9.32 0.06
CA LEU A 72 -3.10 8.26 -0.47
C LEU A 72 -4.47 8.25 0.20
N LYS A 73 -4.54 8.43 1.53
CA LYS A 73 -5.82 8.51 2.26
C LYS A 73 -6.64 9.72 1.81
N SER A 74 -6.01 10.90 1.72
CA SER A 74 -6.64 12.11 1.21
C SER A 74 -7.16 11.92 -0.22
N GLY A 75 -6.35 11.36 -1.12
CA GLY A 75 -6.75 11.12 -2.50
C GLY A 75 -7.91 10.14 -2.67
N ILE A 76 -8.04 9.14 -1.78
CA ILE A 76 -9.20 8.23 -1.75
C ILE A 76 -10.44 8.99 -1.29
N GLN A 77 -10.35 9.78 -0.22
CA GLN A 77 -11.48 10.56 0.27
C GLN A 77 -11.98 11.57 -0.77
N VAL A 78 -11.07 12.26 -1.45
CA VAL A 78 -11.41 13.18 -2.54
C VAL A 78 -12.14 12.46 -3.68
N TYR A 79 -11.74 11.24 -4.01
CA TYR A 79 -12.43 10.43 -5.02
C TYR A 79 -13.84 10.05 -4.58
N ILE A 80 -14.00 9.54 -3.36
CA ILE A 80 -15.31 9.17 -2.80
C ILE A 80 -16.25 10.38 -2.74
N ASN A 81 -15.75 11.55 -2.36
CA ASN A 81 -16.54 12.78 -2.31
C ASN A 81 -17.02 13.23 -3.69
N LYS A 82 -16.27 12.90 -4.77
CA LYS A 82 -16.64 13.19 -6.15
C LYS A 82 -17.64 12.21 -6.75
N LEU A 83 -17.77 11.01 -6.17
CA LEU A 83 -18.85 10.10 -6.55
C LEU A 83 -20.18 10.76 -6.14
N GLU A 84 -21.09 10.85 -7.10
CA GLU A 84 -22.48 11.22 -6.83
C GLU A 84 -23.12 10.15 -5.94
N LYS A 85 -24.25 10.49 -5.30
CA LYS A 85 -24.93 9.60 -4.35
C LYS A 85 -25.28 8.26 -4.97
#